data_AF-A0A4R1WSA8-F1
#
_entry.id   AF-A0A4R1WSA8-F1
#
_cell.length_a   1.000
_cell.length_b   1.000
_cell.length_c   1.000
_cell.angle_alpha   90.00
_cell.angle_beta   90.00
_cell.angle_gamma   90.00
#
_symmetry.space_group_name_H-M   'P 1'
#
loop_
_entity.id
_entity.type
_entity.pdbx_description
1 polymer ?
#
loop_
_entity_poly.entity_id
_entity_poly.type
_entity_poly.pdbx_seq_one_letter_code
_entity_poly.pdbx_strand_id
1 'polypeptide(L)'
;MAEWARTSGANPKVRSLAERIRVGQKPEIEAMRQMLTARGQTPPNLEHVQHLDHSDMPGMATQVQLAALRKATGTAFDALFLNLMIKHHEGAVTMSGAQLENGSDLRVGETAEEVSVTQTKEIATMRQLLKEL
;
A
#
# COMPACT_ATOMS: atom_id res chain seq x y z
N MET A 1 -3.60 -5.32 -5.50
CA MET A 1 -3.70 -6.36 -4.45
C MET A 1 -5.07 -6.39 -3.78
N ALA A 2 -5.51 -5.29 -3.15
CA ALA A 2 -6.75 -5.25 -2.36
C ALA A 2 -8.03 -5.72 -3.10
N GLU A 3 -8.18 -5.41 -4.38
CA GLU A 3 -9.36 -5.79 -5.16
C GLU A 3 -9.56 -7.32 -5.26
N TRP A 4 -8.47 -8.08 -5.27
CA TRP A 4 -8.53 -9.54 -5.36
C TRP A 4 -9.12 -10.19 -4.10
N ALA A 5 -9.11 -9.50 -2.96
CA ALA A 5 -9.72 -10.01 -1.72
C ALA A 5 -11.24 -10.19 -1.83
N ARG A 6 -11.91 -9.51 -2.77
CA ARG A 6 -13.36 -9.69 -2.99
C ARG A 6 -13.70 -11.04 -3.60
N THR A 7 -12.83 -11.60 -4.43
CA THR A 7 -13.12 -12.78 -5.26
C THR A 7 -12.26 -14.00 -4.92
N SER A 8 -11.29 -13.85 -4.02
CA SER A 8 -10.37 -14.94 -3.61
C SER A 8 -10.95 -15.90 -2.55
N GLY A 9 -12.16 -15.64 -2.03
CA GLY A 9 -12.69 -16.39 -0.88
C GLY A 9 -11.99 -16.05 0.45
N ALA A 10 -11.36 -14.88 0.53
CA ALA A 10 -10.71 -14.35 1.73
C ALA A 10 -11.62 -14.34 2.96
N ASN A 11 -11.01 -14.48 4.15
CA ASN A 11 -11.68 -14.27 5.43
C ASN A 11 -12.37 -12.88 5.45
N PRO A 12 -13.62 -12.77 5.97
CA PRO A 12 -14.35 -11.50 6.02
C PRO A 12 -13.58 -10.34 6.65
N LYS A 13 -12.76 -10.60 7.69
CA LYS A 13 -11.90 -9.60 8.32
C LYS A 13 -10.82 -9.09 7.37
N VAL A 14 -10.17 -9.99 6.63
CA VAL A 14 -9.13 -9.65 5.63
C VAL A 14 -9.75 -8.87 4.47
N ARG A 15 -10.91 -9.29 3.97
CA ARG A 15 -11.64 -8.55 2.92
C ARG A 15 -12.04 -7.15 3.37
N SER A 16 -12.52 -7.00 4.62
CA SER A 16 -12.86 -5.69 5.20
C SER A 16 -11.62 -4.79 5.32
N LEU A 17 -10.50 -5.34 5.80
CA LEU A 17 -9.23 -4.60 5.84
C LEU A 17 -8.77 -4.17 4.45
N ALA A 18 -8.78 -5.07 3.46
CA ALA A 18 -8.37 -4.76 2.09
C ALA A 18 -9.18 -3.60 1.50
N GLU A 19 -10.50 -3.58 1.73
CA GLU A 19 -11.36 -2.48 1.26
C GLU A 19 -11.06 -1.16 1.98
N ARG A 20 -10.82 -1.19 3.29
CA ARG A 20 -10.40 0.01 4.04
C ARG A 20 -9.09 0.59 3.52
N ILE A 21 -8.07 -0.24 3.29
CA ILE A 21 -6.78 0.20 2.71
C ILE A 21 -7.02 0.85 1.34
N ARG A 22 -7.80 0.19 0.47
CA ARG A 22 -8.09 0.68 -0.89
C ARG A 22 -8.81 2.03 -0.87
N VAL A 23 -9.75 2.23 0.06
CA VAL A 23 -10.47 3.49 0.19
C VAL A 23 -9.61 4.56 0.86
N GLY A 24 -8.81 4.19 1.87
CA GLY A 24 -7.94 5.09 2.63
C GLY A 24 -6.78 5.66 1.82
N GLN A 25 -6.16 4.87 0.93
CA GLN A 25 -5.03 5.35 0.11
C GLN A 25 -5.44 6.30 -1.03
N LYS A 26 -6.74 6.34 -1.41
CA LYS A 26 -7.19 7.19 -2.52
C LYS A 26 -6.99 8.70 -2.26
N PRO A 27 -7.43 9.25 -1.12
CA PRO A 27 -7.12 10.64 -0.77
C PRO A 27 -5.62 10.97 -0.75
N GLU A 28 -4.77 10.06 -0.25
CA GLU A 28 -3.31 10.26 -0.20
C GLU A 28 -2.72 10.38 -1.61
N ILE A 29 -3.13 9.48 -2.51
CA ILE A 29 -2.73 9.53 -3.94
C ILE A 29 -3.18 10.85 -4.56
N GLU A 30 -4.41 11.27 -4.32
CA GLU A 30 -4.94 12.52 -4.88
C GLU A 30 -4.21 13.75 -4.33
N ALA A 31 -3.88 13.79 -3.03
CA ALA A 31 -3.08 14.85 -2.44
C ALA A 31 -1.70 14.96 -3.11
N MET A 32 -0.99 13.84 -3.28
CA MET A 32 0.31 13.82 -3.98
C MET A 32 0.19 14.27 -5.44
N ARG A 33 -0.87 13.86 -6.16
CA ARG A 33 -1.12 14.32 -7.54
C ARG A 33 -1.36 15.82 -7.62
N GLN A 34 -2.12 16.38 -6.67
CA GLN A 34 -2.36 17.82 -6.61
C GLN A 34 -1.07 18.59 -6.31
N MET A 35 -0.19 18.05 -5.46
CA MET A 35 1.12 18.64 -5.21
C MET A 35 2.00 18.67 -6.48
N LEU A 36 1.97 17.61 -7.30
CA LEU A 36 2.69 17.58 -8.57
C LEU A 36 2.13 18.65 -9.53
N THR A 37 0.81 18.70 -9.70
CA THR A 37 0.14 19.69 -10.57
C THR A 37 0.44 21.12 -10.13
N ALA A 38 0.39 21.41 -8.82
CA ALA A 38 0.68 22.73 -8.27
C ALA A 38 2.13 23.20 -8.56
N ARG A 39 3.05 22.27 -8.82
CA ARG A 39 4.44 22.52 -9.20
C ARG A 39 4.66 22.51 -10.71
N GLY A 40 3.58 22.48 -11.51
CA GLY A 40 3.65 22.39 -12.97
C GLY A 40 4.13 21.02 -13.49
N GLN A 41 4.18 20.00 -12.64
CA GLN A 41 4.53 18.65 -13.05
C GLN A 41 3.30 17.87 -13.50
N THR A 42 3.48 16.95 -14.44
CA THR A 42 2.41 16.04 -14.87
C THR A 42 2.34 14.86 -13.90
N PRO A 43 1.23 14.67 -13.17
CA PRO A 43 1.08 13.50 -12.31
C PRO A 43 1.10 12.22 -13.16
N PRO A 44 1.66 11.12 -12.64
CA PRO A 44 1.76 9.87 -13.40
C PRO A 44 0.38 9.33 -13.77
N ASN A 45 0.26 8.70 -14.95
CA ASN A 45 -0.94 7.94 -15.31
C ASN A 45 -0.94 6.60 -14.56
N LEU A 46 -1.81 6.48 -13.56
CA LEU A 46 -1.88 5.31 -12.68
C LEU A 46 -2.17 3.99 -13.41
N GLU A 47 -2.80 4.01 -14.59
CA GLU A 47 -3.00 2.80 -15.40
C GLU A 47 -1.68 2.34 -16.04
N HIS A 48 -0.88 3.27 -16.58
CA HIS A 48 0.44 2.93 -17.13
C HIS A 48 1.45 2.54 -16.04
N VAL A 49 1.34 3.12 -14.85
CA VAL A 49 2.30 2.86 -13.75
C VAL A 49 2.15 1.44 -13.19
N GLN A 50 0.96 0.83 -13.29
CA GLN A 50 0.71 -0.56 -12.88
C GLN A 50 1.47 -1.60 -13.71
N HIS A 51 1.90 -1.25 -14.93
CA HIS A 51 2.62 -2.14 -15.84
C HIS A 51 4.16 -2.00 -15.75
N LEU A 52 4.65 -1.02 -15.00
CA LEU A 52 6.08 -0.83 -14.76
C LEU A 52 6.56 -1.75 -13.63
N ASP A 53 7.80 -2.23 -13.72
CA ASP A 53 8.43 -2.96 -12.64
C ASP A 53 8.89 -1.98 -11.56
N HIS A 54 8.26 -2.04 -10.39
CA HIS A 54 8.61 -1.25 -9.21
C HIS A 54 9.26 -2.11 -8.13
N SER A 55 9.70 -3.33 -8.44
CA SER A 55 10.24 -4.25 -7.44
C SER A 55 11.51 -3.75 -6.76
N ASP A 56 12.23 -2.80 -7.36
CA ASP A 56 13.37 -2.11 -6.77
C ASP A 56 12.99 -1.12 -5.66
N MET A 57 11.72 -0.69 -5.59
CA MET A 57 11.26 0.19 -4.52
C MET A 57 11.03 -0.59 -3.22
N PRO A 58 11.38 -0.01 -2.05
CA PRO A 58 11.17 -0.66 -0.76
C PRO A 58 9.72 -1.12 -0.59
N GLY A 59 9.56 -2.39 -0.22
CA GLY A 59 8.26 -2.96 0.11
C GLY A 59 7.43 -3.51 -1.06
N MET A 60 7.78 -3.17 -2.30
CA MET A 60 6.97 -3.57 -3.46
C MET A 60 6.99 -5.08 -3.71
N ALA A 61 5.84 -5.62 -4.10
CA ALA A 61 5.70 -7.01 -4.49
C ALA A 61 6.24 -7.23 -5.90
N THR A 62 7.03 -8.29 -6.09
CA THR A 62 7.50 -8.72 -7.41
C THR A 62 6.35 -9.27 -8.26
N GLN A 63 6.54 -9.33 -9.58
CA GLN A 63 5.55 -9.93 -10.48
C GLN A 63 5.24 -11.40 -10.15
N VAL A 64 6.25 -12.16 -9.69
CA VAL A 64 6.07 -13.54 -9.24
C VAL A 64 5.16 -13.60 -8.01
N GLN A 65 5.36 -12.72 -7.04
CA GLN A 65 4.52 -12.63 -5.85
C GLN A 65 3.08 -12.21 -6.18
N LEU A 66 2.90 -11.24 -7.07
CA LEU A 66 1.58 -10.81 -7.53
C LEU A 66 0.85 -11.92 -8.30
N ALA A 67 1.56 -12.67 -9.14
CA ALA A 67 1.01 -13.82 -9.85
C ALA A 67 0.60 -14.94 -8.88
N ALA A 68 1.39 -15.20 -7.84
CA ALA A 68 1.05 -16.16 -6.79
C ALA A 68 -0.19 -15.70 -6.01
N LEU A 69 -0.23 -14.43 -5.58
CA LEU A 69 -1.36 -13.86 -4.86
C LEU A 69 -2.66 -13.94 -5.67
N ARG A 70 -2.61 -13.65 -6.97
CA ARG A 70 -3.79 -13.69 -7.86
C ARG A 70 -4.37 -15.10 -8.01
N LYS A 71 -3.54 -16.15 -7.90
CA LYS A 71 -3.96 -17.55 -7.99
C LYS A 71 -4.40 -18.14 -6.65
N ALA A 72 -3.99 -17.53 -5.54
CA ALA A 72 -4.30 -18.02 -4.21
C ALA A 72 -5.77 -17.78 -3.85
N THR A 73 -6.32 -18.66 -3.03
CA THR A 73 -7.70 -18.58 -2.52
C THR A 73 -7.77 -18.92 -1.03
N GLY A 74 -8.85 -18.53 -0.37
CA GLY A 74 -9.10 -18.79 1.05
C GLY A 74 -7.95 -18.35 1.95
N THR A 75 -7.61 -19.18 2.94
CA THR A 75 -6.52 -18.91 3.90
C THR A 75 -5.16 -18.70 3.23
N ALA A 76 -4.88 -19.36 2.09
CA ALA A 76 -3.64 -19.15 1.36
C ALA A 76 -3.57 -17.75 0.74
N PHE A 77 -4.69 -17.23 0.24
CA PHE A 77 -4.78 -15.84 -0.18
C PHE A 77 -4.57 -14.90 1.00
N ASP A 78 -5.24 -15.15 2.13
CA ASP A 78 -5.17 -14.30 3.31
C ASP A 78 -3.73 -14.15 3.80
N ALA A 79 -3.01 -15.27 3.95
CA ALA A 79 -1.62 -15.26 4.39
C ALA A 79 -0.71 -14.51 3.41
N LEU A 80 -0.85 -14.75 2.10
CA LEU A 80 -0.04 -14.05 1.10
C LEU A 80 -0.36 -12.55 1.04
N PHE A 81 -1.64 -12.18 1.07
CA PHE A 81 -2.09 -10.79 1.05
C PHE A 81 -1.53 -10.02 2.24
N LEU A 82 -1.70 -10.56 3.46
CA LEU A 82 -1.25 -9.91 4.68
C LEU A 82 0.28 -9.76 4.71
N ASN A 83 1.04 -10.80 4.35
CA ASN A 83 2.51 -10.71 4.33
C ASN A 83 3.01 -9.69 3.30
N LEU A 84 2.44 -9.69 2.08
CA LEU A 84 2.84 -8.74 1.05
C LEU A 84 2.46 -7.31 1.42
N MET A 85 1.28 -7.11 2.04
CA MET A 85 0.85 -5.78 2.43
C MET A 85 1.58 -5.24 3.66
N ILE A 86 1.97 -6.09 4.61
CA ILE A 86 2.89 -5.68 5.69
C ILE A 86 4.21 -5.18 5.08
N LYS A 87 4.83 -5.95 4.19
CA LYS A 87 6.10 -5.57 3.57
C LYS A 87 5.97 -4.25 2.76
N HIS A 88 4.89 -4.10 2.00
CA HIS A 88 4.60 -2.89 1.25
C HIS A 88 4.47 -1.66 2.16
N HIS A 89 3.69 -1.79 3.24
CA HIS A 89 3.49 -0.71 4.21
C HIS A 89 4.77 -0.35 4.96
N GLU A 90 5.61 -1.33 5.31
CA GLU A 90 6.93 -1.10 5.91
C GLU A 90 7.85 -0.30 4.96
N GLY A 91 7.77 -0.56 3.66
CA GLY A 91 8.43 0.24 2.63
C GLY A 91 7.94 1.69 2.62
N ALA A 92 6.62 1.90 2.65
CA ALA A 92 6.02 3.23 2.70
C ALA A 92 6.43 4.00 3.97
N VAL A 93 6.41 3.37 5.15
CA VAL A 93 6.86 3.98 6.41
C VAL A 93 8.35 4.36 6.34
N THR A 94 9.18 3.52 5.73
CA THR A 94 10.61 3.81 5.53
C THR A 94 10.80 5.05 4.65
N MET A 95 10.08 5.13 3.52
CA MET A 95 10.15 6.28 2.60
C MET A 95 9.62 7.56 3.24
N SER A 96 8.51 7.48 3.98
CA SER A 96 7.97 8.60 4.76
C SER A 96 8.99 9.08 5.80
N GLY A 97 9.66 8.18 6.52
CA GLY A 97 10.71 8.52 7.47
C GLY A 97 11.85 9.29 6.81
N ALA A 98 12.36 8.80 5.68
CA ALA A 98 13.40 9.49 4.92
C ALA A 98 12.96 10.90 4.45
N GLN A 99 11.69 11.06 4.06
CA GLN A 99 11.14 12.35 3.68
C GLN A 99 11.00 13.31 4.87
N LEU A 100 10.64 12.83 6.05
CA LEU A 100 10.55 13.64 7.27
C LEU A 100 11.94 14.07 7.76
N GLU A 101 12.96 13.24 7.57
CA GLU A 101 14.34 13.54 7.96
C GLU A 101 15.04 14.50 6.99
N ASN A 102 14.82 14.33 5.67
CA ASN A 102 15.63 14.98 4.64
C ASN A 102 14.84 16.00 3.79
N GLY A 103 13.52 16.00 3.88
CA GLY A 103 12.65 16.90 3.11
C GLY A 103 12.57 18.30 3.70
N SER A 104 12.35 19.29 2.83
CA SER A 104 12.23 20.71 3.24
C SER A 104 10.83 21.30 3.02
N ASP A 105 9.93 20.56 2.37
CA ASP A 105 8.59 21.05 2.03
C ASP A 105 7.57 20.62 3.09
N LEU A 106 7.01 21.59 3.80
CA LEU A 106 6.10 21.36 4.92
C LEU A 106 4.87 20.52 4.53
N ARG A 107 4.28 20.79 3.36
CA ARG A 107 3.08 20.06 2.91
C ARG A 107 3.41 18.60 2.59
N VAL A 108 4.59 18.36 2.02
CA VAL A 108 5.05 16.98 1.76
C VAL A 108 5.38 16.28 3.08
N GLY A 109 5.94 16.99 4.05
CA GLY A 109 6.19 16.48 5.41
C GLY A 109 4.91 16.06 6.12
N GLU A 110 3.88 16.91 6.11
CA GLU A 110 2.56 16.61 6.69
C GLU A 110 1.96 15.32 6.08
N THR A 111 1.97 15.19 4.75
CA THR A 111 1.50 13.97 4.08
C THR A 111 2.35 12.75 4.44
N ALA A 112 3.68 12.90 4.55
CA ALA A 112 4.56 11.80 4.93
C ALA A 112 4.27 11.30 6.37
N GLU A 113 3.99 12.21 7.29
CA GLU A 113 3.60 11.90 8.67
C GLU A 113 2.25 11.15 8.72
N GLU A 114 1.24 11.67 8.02
CA GLU A 114 -0.09 11.04 7.94
C GLU A 114 -0.02 9.60 7.39
N VAL A 115 0.73 9.41 6.29
CA VAL A 115 0.97 8.10 5.69
C VAL A 115 1.68 7.18 6.69
N SER A 116 2.73 7.66 7.36
CA SER A 116 3.51 6.86 8.32
C SER A 116 2.63 6.37 9.48
N VAL A 117 1.83 7.26 10.06
CA VAL A 117 0.91 6.93 11.17
C VAL A 117 -0.15 5.93 10.73
N THR A 118 -0.78 6.18 9.58
CA THR A 118 -1.86 5.32 9.07
C THR A 118 -1.35 3.94 8.73
N GLN A 119 -0.26 3.85 7.97
CA GLN A 119 0.27 2.56 7.53
C GLN A 119 0.89 1.76 8.69
N THR A 120 1.44 2.42 9.71
CA THR A 120 1.87 1.74 10.96
C THR A 120 0.70 1.05 11.68
N LYS A 121 -0.46 1.71 11.78
CA LYS A 121 -1.67 1.12 12.39
C LYS A 121 -2.21 -0.06 11.56
N GLU A 122 -2.16 0.05 10.25
CA GLU A 122 -2.57 -1.02 9.33
C GLU A 122 -1.63 -2.23 9.43
N ILE A 123 -0.31 -2.04 9.55
CA ILE A 123 0.66 -3.11 9.83
C ILE A 123 0.29 -3.86 11.10
N ALA A 124 0.02 -3.14 12.20
CA ALA A 124 -0.37 -3.77 13.45
C ALA A 124 -1.65 -4.62 13.31
N THR A 125 -2.64 -4.10 12.58
CA THR A 125 -3.88 -4.83 12.27
C THR A 125 -3.61 -6.08 11.44
N MET A 126 -2.79 -5.98 10.39
CA MET A 126 -2.43 -7.11 9.53
C MET A 126 -1.69 -8.21 10.29
N ARG A 127 -0.73 -7.83 11.14
CA ARG A 127 0.00 -8.78 11.99
C ARG A 127 -0.92 -9.49 12.98
N GLN A 128 -1.93 -8.79 13.49
CA GLN A 128 -2.94 -9.41 14.35
C GLN A 128 -3.80 -10.42 13.57
N LEU A 129 -4.30 -10.05 12.39
CA LEU A 129 -5.05 -10.97 11.54
C LEU A 129 -4.23 -12.19 11.13
N LEU A 130 -2.93 -12.02 10.85
CA LEU A 130 -2.04 -13.13 10.47
C LEU A 130 -1.90 -14.17 11.59
N LYS A 131 -1.97 -13.76 12.85
CA LYS A 131 -1.97 -14.67 14.02
C LYS A 131 -3.30 -15.39 14.22
N GLU A 132 -4.38 -14.88 13.62
CA GLU A 132 -5.74 -15.41 13.73
C GLU A 132 -6.14 -16.30 12.54
N LEU A 133 -5.28 -16.42 11.52
CA LEU A 133 -5.48 -17.35 10.40
C LEU A 133 -5.34 -18.80 10.84
#